data_AF-A0A5J5LGC2-F1
#
_entry.id   AF-A0A5J5LGC2-F1
#
_cell.length_a   1.000
_cell.length_b   1.000
_cell.length_c   1.000
_cell.angle_alpha   90.00
_cell.angle_beta   90.00
_cell.angle_gamma   90.00
#
_symmetry.space_group_name_H-M   'P 1'
#
loop_
_entity.id
_entity.type
_entity.pdbx_description
1 polymer ?
#
loop_
_entity_poly.entity_id
_entity_poly.type
_entity_poly.pdbx_seq_one_letter_code
_entity_poly.pdbx_strand_id
1 'polypeptide(L)'
;MHDTMLSQGGIPNKVFSDVYGALPVVEEGFEGADRDAIAVKFGATAAEVADDAGVSELEAGKALVQLYYEDDYSDVQMLMTHGFDAPHYWREVGQ
;
A
#
# COMPACT_ATOMS: atom_id res chain seq x y z
N MET A 1 7.53 -22.43 7.44
CA MET A 1 7.01 -21.90 8.71
C MET A 1 6.32 -20.58 8.39
N HIS A 2 5.05 -20.62 7.94
CA HIS A 2 4.26 -19.43 7.57
C HIS A 2 3.07 -19.30 8.54
N ASP A 3 3.33 -19.36 9.85
CA ASP A 3 2.29 -19.40 10.89
C ASP A 3 2.35 -18.21 11.87
N THR A 4 3.17 -17.20 11.61
CA THR A 4 3.44 -16.15 12.61
C THR A 4 3.05 -14.74 12.19
N MET A 5 2.09 -14.59 11.30
CA MET A 5 1.54 -13.25 11.01
C MET A 5 0.02 -13.26 11.09
N LEU A 6 -0.51 -13.66 12.25
CA LEU A 6 -1.55 -12.84 12.88
C LEU A 6 -0.91 -11.46 13.12
N SER A 7 -0.82 -10.71 12.03
CA SER A 7 -0.27 -9.38 11.97
C SER A 7 -1.03 -8.53 13.01
N GLN A 8 -0.33 -7.65 13.72
CA GLN A 8 -0.66 -7.02 15.01
C GLN A 8 -2.04 -6.32 15.18
N GLY A 9 -3.01 -6.49 14.29
CA GLY A 9 -4.38 -5.95 14.39
C GLY A 9 -5.52 -6.95 14.15
N GLY A 10 -5.25 -8.25 13.96
CA GLY A 10 -6.29 -9.26 13.73
C GLY A 10 -6.87 -9.26 12.31
N ILE A 11 -6.11 -8.77 11.32
CA ILE A 11 -6.50 -8.82 9.91
C ILE A 11 -6.17 -10.21 9.36
N PRO A 12 -7.09 -10.87 8.62
CA PRO A 12 -6.79 -12.15 7.98
C PRO A 12 -5.68 -12.03 6.93
N ASN A 13 -4.77 -13.01 6.85
CA ASN A 13 -3.69 -13.02 5.85
C ASN A 13 -4.19 -12.85 4.40
N LYS A 14 -5.39 -13.35 4.10
CA LYS A 14 -6.02 -13.16 2.79
C LYS A 14 -6.23 -11.68 2.47
N VAL A 15 -6.77 -10.91 3.42
CA VAL A 15 -6.98 -9.46 3.25
C VAL A 15 -5.65 -8.75 3.03
N PHE A 16 -4.62 -9.15 3.76
CA PHE A 16 -3.28 -8.58 3.60
C PHE A 16 -2.70 -8.82 2.19
N SER A 17 -2.81 -10.07 1.70
CA SER A 17 -2.39 -10.44 0.36
C SER A 17 -3.20 -9.76 -0.74
N ASP A 18 -4.52 -9.63 -0.56
CA ASP A 18 -5.41 -8.98 -1.53
C ASP A 18 -5.11 -7.47 -1.61
N VAL A 19 -4.93 -6.80 -0.47
CA VAL A 19 -4.56 -5.38 -0.39
C VAL A 19 -3.19 -5.12 -1.01
N TYR A 20 -2.19 -5.96 -0.73
CA TYR A 20 -0.87 -5.83 -1.35
C TYR A 20 -0.90 -6.05 -2.86
N GLY A 21 -1.73 -7.00 -3.33
CA GLY A 21 -1.91 -7.28 -4.75
C GLY A 21 -2.65 -6.18 -5.51
N ALA A 22 -3.53 -5.43 -4.84
CA ALA A 22 -4.28 -4.31 -5.37
C ALA A 22 -3.51 -2.99 -5.42
N LEU A 23 -2.31 -2.93 -4.82
CA LEU A 23 -1.50 -1.72 -4.87
C LEU A 23 -1.00 -1.43 -6.29
N PRO A 24 -1.13 -0.19 -6.77
CA PRO A 24 -0.53 0.24 -8.02
C PRO A 24 0.98 0.02 -8.00
N VAL A 25 1.52 -0.47 -9.11
CA VAL A 25 2.95 -0.75 -9.26
C VAL A 25 3.59 0.29 -10.16
N VAL A 26 4.63 0.95 -9.66
CA VAL A 26 5.49 1.86 -10.41
C VAL A 26 6.69 1.04 -10.90
N GLU A 27 6.79 0.92 -12.23
CA GLU A 27 7.90 0.22 -12.89
C GLU A 27 9.21 1.02 -12.84
N GLU A 28 10.32 0.38 -13.20
CA GLU A 28 11.65 0.98 -13.25
C GLU A 28 11.69 2.29 -14.08
N GLY A 29 12.56 3.23 -13.69
CA GLY A 29 12.77 4.51 -14.39
C GLY A 29 12.18 5.75 -13.71
N PHE A 30 11.55 5.59 -12.54
CA PHE A 30 11.14 6.69 -11.65
C PHE A 30 12.11 6.93 -10.49
N GLU A 31 13.30 6.34 -10.54
CA GLU A 31 14.37 6.55 -9.56
C GLU A 31 14.71 8.04 -9.45
N GLY A 32 14.44 8.63 -8.28
CA GLY A 32 14.66 10.05 -8.04
C GLY A 32 13.62 10.99 -8.65
N ALA A 33 12.53 10.46 -9.21
CA ALA A 33 11.38 11.28 -9.58
C ALA A 33 10.71 11.86 -8.32
N ASP A 34 10.02 12.99 -8.51
CA ASP A 34 9.29 13.65 -7.43
C ASP A 34 8.20 12.73 -6.89
N ARG A 35 8.28 12.39 -5.61
CA ARG A 35 7.31 11.51 -4.94
C ARG A 35 5.90 12.07 -4.95
N ASP A 36 5.74 13.40 -4.92
CA ASP A 36 4.43 14.03 -5.05
C ASP A 36 3.84 13.72 -6.43
N ALA A 37 4.65 13.80 -7.49
CA ALA A 37 4.22 13.46 -8.85
C ALA A 37 3.92 11.97 -9.02
N ILE A 38 4.70 11.08 -8.38
CA ILE A 38 4.43 9.64 -8.36
C ILE A 38 3.10 9.37 -7.65
N ALA A 39 2.90 9.92 -6.46
CA ALA A 39 1.68 9.71 -5.68
C ALA A 39 0.43 10.22 -6.41
N VAL A 40 0.51 11.39 -7.05
CA VAL A 40 -0.61 11.93 -7.87
C VAL A 40 -0.92 11.04 -9.07
N LYS A 41 0.11 10.50 -9.72
CA LYS A 41 -0.05 9.79 -10.99
C LYS A 41 -0.39 8.31 -10.82
N PHE A 42 0.17 7.67 -9.80
CA PHE A 42 0.14 6.22 -9.61
C PHE A 42 -0.40 5.81 -8.26
N GLY A 43 -0.33 6.66 -7.24
CA GLY A 43 -0.78 6.32 -5.89
C GLY A 43 -2.29 6.09 -5.84
N ALA A 44 -2.70 5.18 -4.97
CA ALA A 44 -4.11 4.92 -4.67
C ALA A 44 -4.39 5.14 -3.18
N THR A 45 -5.57 5.67 -2.90
CA THR A 45 -6.11 5.80 -1.55
C THR A 45 -6.57 4.45 -0.98
N ALA A 46 -6.75 4.37 0.34
CA ALA A 46 -7.28 3.16 0.97
C ALA A 46 -8.67 2.76 0.42
N ALA A 47 -9.49 3.72 0.03
CA ALA A 47 -10.80 3.47 -0.56
C ALA A 47 -10.70 2.82 -1.95
N GLU A 48 -9.79 3.30 -2.80
CA GLU A 48 -9.55 2.72 -4.13
C GLU A 48 -8.95 1.32 -4.04
N VAL A 49 -7.98 1.12 -3.14
CA VAL A 49 -7.39 -0.21 -2.90
C VAL A 49 -8.43 -1.17 -2.33
N ALA A 50 -9.34 -0.71 -1.46
CA ALA A 50 -10.40 -1.54 -0.91
C ALA A 50 -11.39 -2.01 -1.97
N ASP A 51 -11.76 -1.14 -2.91
CA ASP A 51 -12.64 -1.46 -4.03
C ASP A 51 -12.02 -2.53 -4.93
N ASP A 52 -10.74 -2.39 -5.28
CA ASP A 52 -10.01 -3.36 -6.13
C ASP A 52 -9.78 -4.70 -5.41
N ALA A 53 -9.41 -4.66 -4.13
CA ALA A 53 -9.18 -5.86 -3.32
C ALA A 53 -10.48 -6.56 -2.86
N GLY A 54 -11.64 -5.92 -3.01
CA GLY A 54 -12.93 -6.45 -2.56
C GLY A 54 -13.05 -6.60 -1.04
N VAL A 55 -12.48 -5.66 -0.28
CA VAL A 55 -12.49 -5.61 1.20
C VAL A 55 -13.08 -4.29 1.69
N SER A 56 -13.27 -4.13 3.01
CA SER A 56 -13.69 -2.82 3.53
C SER A 56 -12.54 -1.81 3.55
N GLU A 57 -12.86 -0.52 3.40
CA GLU A 57 -11.88 0.57 3.51
C GLU A 57 -11.12 0.55 4.85
N LEU A 58 -11.80 0.18 5.94
CA LEU A 58 -11.16 0.04 7.26
C LEU A 58 -10.14 -1.11 7.28
N GLU A 59 -10.44 -2.23 6.62
CA GLU A 59 -9.52 -3.36 6.50
C GLU A 59 -8.32 -3.00 5.62
N ALA A 60 -8.57 -2.39 4.46
CA ALA A 60 -7.52 -1.91 3.57
C ALA A 60 -6.62 -0.89 4.27
N GLY A 61 -7.19 0.13 4.92
CA GLY A 61 -6.42 1.16 5.62
C GLY A 61 -5.51 0.60 6.72
N LYS A 62 -5.99 -0.36 7.51
CA LYS A 62 -5.14 -1.02 8.52
C LYS A 62 -4.06 -1.89 7.88
N ALA A 63 -4.40 -2.64 6.83
CA ALA A 63 -3.45 -3.49 6.12
C ALA A 63 -2.35 -2.64 5.45
N LEU A 64 -2.71 -1.54 4.80
CA LEU A 64 -1.78 -0.60 4.14
C LEU A 64 -0.80 0.05 5.11
N VAL A 65 -1.27 0.51 6.27
CA VAL A 65 -0.39 1.05 7.31
C VAL A 65 0.60 -0.02 7.77
N GLN A 66 0.14 -1.25 7.94
CA GLN A 66 1.01 -2.32 8.39
C GLN A 66 2.02 -2.76 7.32
N LEU A 67 1.58 -2.93 6.07
CA LEU A 67 2.45 -3.18 4.92
C LEU A 67 3.58 -2.15 4.85
N TYR A 68 3.25 -0.86 5.00
CA TYR A 68 4.22 0.23 4.97
C TYR A 68 5.30 0.15 6.07
N TYR A 69 5.00 -0.47 7.22
CA TYR A 69 5.94 -0.61 8.34
C TYR A 69 6.65 -1.96 8.41
N GLU A 70 6.25 -2.94 7.61
CA GLU A 70 6.88 -4.28 7.59
C GLU A 70 8.06 -4.33 6.62
N ASP A 71 9.22 -4.76 7.11
CA ASP A 71 10.47 -4.84 6.32
C ASP A 71 10.32 -5.75 5.07
N ASP A 72 9.50 -6.81 5.17
CA ASP A 72 9.22 -7.73 4.07
C ASP A 72 8.47 -7.05 2.89
N TYR A 73 7.90 -5.87 3.13
CA TYR A 73 7.14 -5.06 2.17
C TYR A 73 7.76 -3.67 1.99
N SER A 74 9.09 -3.59 2.05
CA SER A 74 9.85 -2.36 1.86
C SER A 74 9.65 -1.70 0.48
N ASP A 75 9.06 -2.43 -0.48
CA ASP A 75 8.64 -1.90 -1.77
C ASP A 75 7.38 -1.03 -1.69
N VAL A 76 6.60 -1.11 -0.60
CA VAL A 76 5.40 -0.30 -0.38
C VAL A 76 5.77 1.12 0.06
N GLN A 77 5.29 2.09 -0.72
CA GLN A 77 5.46 3.50 -0.45
C GLN A 77 4.13 4.13 -0.04
N MET A 78 4.24 5.17 0.80
CA MET A 78 3.11 5.99 1.22
C MET A 78 3.50 7.45 1.18
N LEU A 79 2.57 8.31 0.76
CA LEU A 79 2.70 9.75 0.85
C LEU A 79 1.39 10.41 1.26
N MET A 80 1.50 11.34 2.21
CA MET A 80 0.43 12.22 2.62
C MET A 80 0.95 13.66 2.62
N THR A 81 0.34 14.52 1.82
CA THR A 81 0.68 15.95 1.75
C THR A 81 -0.56 16.79 2.09
N HIS A 82 -0.38 18.10 2.28
CA HIS A 82 -1.51 19.00 2.49
C HIS A 82 -2.50 19.04 1.32
N GLY A 83 -2.05 18.67 0.11
CA GLY A 83 -2.89 18.63 -1.08
C GLY A 83 -3.71 17.35 -1.25
N PHE A 84 -3.51 16.35 -0.39
CA PHE A 84 -4.26 15.09 -0.43
C PHE A 84 -5.29 15.05 0.69
N ASP A 85 -6.47 14.51 0.37
CA ASP A 85 -7.52 14.27 1.35
C ASP A 85 -7.31 12.94 2.11
N ALA A 86 -6.45 12.05 1.58
CA ALA A 86 -6.07 10.77 2.18
C ALA A 86 -4.66 10.33 1.74
N PRO A 87 -3.98 9.46 2.51
CA PRO A 87 -2.68 8.94 2.11
C PRO A 87 -2.78 8.14 0.82
N HIS A 88 -1.79 8.32 -0.06
CA HIS A 88 -1.67 7.60 -1.31
C HIS A 88 -0.58 6.53 -1.17
N TYR A 89 -0.88 5.33 -1.62
CA TYR A 89 -0.02 4.16 -1.54
C TYR A 89 0.30 3.61 -2.93
N TRP A 90 1.52 3.10 -3.10
CA TRP A 90 1.97 2.42 -4.31
C TRP A 90 3.10 1.47 -3.98
N ARG A 91 3.53 0.68 -4.96
CA ARG A 91 4.70 -0.19 -4.89
C ARG A 91 5.77 0.26 -5.88
N GLU A 92 7.03 0.26 -5.46
CA GLU A 92 8.17 0.54 -6.33
C GLU A 92 8.97 -0.74 -6.58
N VAL A 93 9.09 -1.15 -7.83
CA VAL A 93 9.89 -2.33 -8.20
C VAL A 93 11.33 -1.88 -8.42
N GLY A 94 12.27 -2.39 -7.63
CA GLY A 94 13.71 -2.26 -7.89
C GLY A 94 14.53 -1.41 -6.91
N GLN A 95 14.35 -1.56 -5.59
CA GLN A 95 15.36 -1.09 -4.62
C GLN A 95 16.52 -2.05 -4.44
#